data_AF-A0A5J4PEH7-F1
#
_entry.id   AF-A0A5J4PEH7-F1
#
_cell.length_a   1.000
_cell.length_b   1.000
_cell.length_c   1.000
_cell.angle_alpha   90.00
_cell.angle_beta   90.00
_cell.angle_gamma   90.00
#
_symmetry.space_group_name_H-M   'P 1'
#
loop_
_entity.id
_entity.type
_entity.pdbx_description
1 polymer ?
#
loop_
_entity_poly.entity_id
_entity_poly.type
_entity_poly.pdbx_seq_one_letter_code
_entity_poly.pdbx_strand_id
1 'polypeptide(L)'
;MLHKFLKQTTFISQEDFKENFHIIVPDNFNFAYDIVDEWAAKQPDKRALLWTNDKGEYRQFTFAELKKYSDMTASYFQSLGVGHGDMVMLILKRRYEFWFSILALHKLGAVVIPATHLLTKK
;
A
#
# COMPACT_ATOMS: atom_id res chain seq x y z
N MET A 1 -14.39 -6.06 5.72
CA MET A 1 -12.92 -5.98 5.53
C MET A 1 -12.26 -5.87 6.90
N LEU A 2 -12.48 -4.79 7.66
CA LEU A 2 -11.84 -4.62 8.98
C LEU A 2 -12.13 -5.74 10.00
N HIS A 3 -13.33 -6.33 10.01
CA HIS A 3 -13.69 -7.47 10.87
C HIS A 3 -12.84 -8.73 10.64
N LYS A 4 -12.08 -8.81 9.54
CA LYS A 4 -11.11 -9.90 9.33
C LYS A 4 -9.87 -9.75 10.19
N PHE A 5 -9.53 -8.52 10.55
CA PHE A 5 -8.26 -8.16 11.21
C PHE A 5 -8.46 -7.54 12.59
N LEU A 6 -9.70 -7.30 13.02
CA LEU A 6 -10.05 -6.72 14.32
C LEU A 6 -11.16 -7.53 14.96
N LYS A 7 -11.03 -7.83 16.26
CA LYS A 7 -12.08 -8.51 17.03
C LYS A 7 -13.37 -7.67 17.14
N GLN A 8 -13.22 -6.35 17.23
CA GLN A 8 -14.33 -5.40 17.20
C GLN A 8 -13.89 -4.09 16.53
N THR A 9 -14.86 -3.34 16.00
CA THR A 9 -14.60 -2.11 15.25
C THR A 9 -15.28 -0.87 15.85
N THR A 10 -15.99 -1.03 16.97
CA THR A 10 -16.71 0.03 17.66
C THR A 10 -16.37 -0.02 19.15
N PHE A 11 -16.28 1.16 19.76
CA PHE A 11 -15.88 1.33 21.16
C PHE A 11 -16.68 2.47 21.76
N ILE A 12 -17.01 2.35 23.05
CA ILE A 12 -17.89 3.31 23.75
C ILE A 12 -17.12 4.30 24.63
N SER A 13 -15.85 4.02 24.94
CA SER A 13 -14.95 4.91 25.67
C SER A 13 -13.49 4.66 25.29
N GLN A 14 -12.59 5.51 25.76
CA GLN A 14 -11.16 5.30 25.58
C GLN A 14 -10.65 4.11 26.39
N GLU A 15 -11.19 3.89 27.60
CA GLU A 15 -10.89 2.74 28.44
C GLU A 15 -11.30 1.43 27.75
N ASP A 16 -12.52 1.37 27.21
CA ASP A 16 -13.00 0.24 26.42
C ASP A 16 -12.11 -0.03 25.20
N PHE A 17 -11.69 1.02 24.47
CA PHE A 17 -10.75 0.89 23.36
C PHE A 17 -9.41 0.28 23.81
N LYS A 18 -8.84 0.77 24.90
CA LYS A 18 -7.56 0.26 25.42
C LYS A 18 -7.65 -1.21 25.83
N GLU A 19 -8.75 -1.61 26.45
CA GLU A 19 -8.95 -2.98 26.95
C GLU A 19 -9.27 -3.97 25.82
N ASN A 20 -10.09 -3.56 24.84
CA ASN A 20 -10.70 -4.48 23.88
C ASN A 20 -10.18 -4.37 22.44
N PHE A 21 -9.29 -3.41 22.14
CA PHE A 21 -8.65 -3.34 20.83
C PHE A 21 -7.65 -4.48 20.64
N HIS A 22 -8.04 -5.47 19.84
CA HIS A 22 -7.19 -6.60 19.50
C HIS A 22 -7.15 -6.81 17.99
N ILE A 23 -5.94 -6.77 17.44
CA ILE A 23 -5.65 -7.13 16.06
C ILE A 23 -5.57 -8.65 15.95
N ILE A 24 -6.28 -9.20 14.98
CA ILE A 24 -6.15 -10.59 14.55
C ILE A 24 -5.09 -10.58 13.45
N VAL A 25 -3.93 -11.14 13.73
CA VAL A 25 -2.81 -11.26 12.78
C VAL A 25 -2.88 -12.63 12.13
N PRO A 26 -3.20 -12.75 10.83
CA PRO A 26 -3.16 -14.02 10.12
C PRO A 26 -1.72 -14.53 9.99
N ASP A 27 -1.55 -15.85 9.87
CA ASP A 27 -0.24 -16.48 9.63
C ASP A 27 0.45 -15.97 8.36
N ASN A 28 -0.34 -15.59 7.35
CA ASN A 28 0.13 -14.96 6.13
C ASN A 28 -0.71 -13.72 5.83
N PHE A 29 -0.06 -12.56 5.83
CA PHE A 29 -0.68 -11.29 5.51
C PHE A 29 0.24 -10.47 4.59
N ASN A 30 -0.31 -10.01 3.48
CA ASN A 30 0.32 -9.11 2.54
C ASN A 30 -0.63 -7.94 2.24
N PHE A 31 -0.24 -6.72 2.66
CA PHE A 31 -1.07 -5.53 2.51
C PHE A 31 -1.57 -5.27 1.08
N ALA A 32 -0.74 -5.55 0.06
CA ALA A 32 -1.14 -5.32 -1.33
C ALA A 32 -2.22 -6.30 -1.80
N TYR A 33 -2.20 -7.54 -1.32
CA TYR A 33 -3.24 -8.53 -1.66
C TYR A 33 -4.45 -8.45 -0.72
N ASP A 34 -4.23 -8.50 0.59
CA ASP A 34 -5.29 -8.67 1.59
C ASP A 34 -6.07 -7.39 1.87
N ILE A 35 -5.54 -6.22 1.48
CA ILE A 35 -6.22 -4.93 1.63
C ILE A 35 -6.53 -4.31 0.28
N VAL A 36 -5.52 -4.03 -0.53
CA VAL A 36 -5.71 -3.27 -1.78
C VAL A 36 -6.48 -4.10 -2.81
N ASP A 37 -6.04 -5.32 -3.09
CA ASP A 37 -6.72 -6.19 -4.06
C ASP A 37 -8.10 -6.66 -3.55
N GLU A 38 -8.26 -6.90 -2.24
CA GLU A 38 -9.60 -7.20 -1.67
C GLU A 38 -10.58 -6.04 -1.89
N TRP A 39 -10.16 -4.79 -1.67
CA TRP A 39 -10.99 -3.63 -1.96
C TRP A 39 -11.25 -3.46 -3.46
N ALA A 40 -10.24 -3.69 -4.31
CA ALA A 40 -10.41 -3.64 -5.76
C ALA A 40 -11.46 -4.65 -6.24
N ALA A 41 -11.53 -5.84 -5.62
CA ALA A 41 -12.54 -6.86 -5.94
C ALA A 41 -13.93 -6.50 -5.40
N LYS A 42 -14.03 -5.98 -4.18
CA LYS A 42 -15.33 -5.71 -3.50
C LYS A 42 -15.97 -4.39 -3.91
N GLN A 43 -15.17 -3.35 -4.07
CA GLN A 43 -15.62 -1.99 -4.39
C GLN A 43 -14.61 -1.35 -5.36
N PRO A 44 -14.58 -1.78 -6.63
CA PRO A 44 -13.57 -1.36 -7.60
C PRO A 44 -13.48 0.16 -7.74
N ASP A 45 -14.63 0.85 -7.79
CA ASP A 45 -14.73 2.30 -7.98
C ASP A 45 -14.49 3.11 -6.70
N LYS A 46 -14.23 2.45 -5.56
CA LYS A 46 -13.97 3.13 -4.29
C LYS A 46 -12.69 3.95 -4.43
N ARG A 47 -12.80 5.25 -4.13
CA ARG A 47 -11.69 6.20 -4.11
C ARG A 47 -10.64 5.75 -3.08
N ALA A 48 -9.38 5.61 -3.52
CA ALA A 48 -8.28 5.10 -2.71
C ALA A 48 -7.19 6.15 -2.48
N LEU A 49 -6.79 6.88 -3.53
CA LEU A 49 -5.73 7.89 -3.46
C LEU A 49 -6.16 9.14 -4.24
N LEU A 50 -6.20 10.28 -3.57
CA LEU A 50 -6.28 11.58 -4.21
C LEU A 50 -4.89 12.21 -4.17
N TRP A 51 -4.25 12.31 -5.32
CA TRP A 51 -2.99 13.03 -5.47
C TRP A 51 -3.28 14.46 -5.94
N THR A 52 -2.55 15.42 -5.41
CA THR A 52 -2.60 16.84 -5.80
C THR A 52 -1.19 17.43 -5.85
N ASN A 53 -1.03 18.58 -6.50
CA ASN A 53 0.21 19.35 -6.47
C ASN A 53 -0.02 20.86 -6.27
N ASP A 54 1.10 21.60 -6.22
CA ASP A 54 1.18 23.05 -6.05
C ASP A 54 0.71 23.85 -7.28
N LYS A 55 0.50 23.19 -8.42
CA LYS A 55 -0.06 23.77 -9.64
C LYS A 55 -1.58 23.58 -9.75
N GLY A 56 -2.21 23.01 -8.73
CA GLY A 56 -3.66 22.72 -8.73
C GLY A 56 -4.04 21.50 -9.56
N GLU A 57 -3.09 20.72 -10.06
CA GLU A 57 -3.38 19.45 -10.73
C GLU A 57 -3.80 18.41 -9.70
N TYR A 58 -4.71 17.51 -10.10
CA TYR A 58 -5.09 16.37 -9.29
C TYR A 58 -5.29 15.09 -10.11
N ARG A 59 -5.15 13.96 -9.41
CA ARG A 59 -5.44 12.61 -9.92
C ARG A 59 -6.17 11.85 -8.83
N GLN A 60 -7.35 11.36 -9.15
CA GLN A 60 -8.08 10.43 -8.29
C GLN A 60 -7.84 9.01 -8.80
N PHE A 61 -7.38 8.14 -7.92
CA PHE A 61 -7.28 6.71 -8.18
C PHE A 61 -8.29 5.95 -7.35
N THR A 62 -8.93 4.99 -7.98
CA THR A 62 -9.77 3.96 -7.36
C THR A 62 -8.93 2.77 -6.89
N PHE A 63 -9.49 1.88 -6.07
CA PHE A 63 -8.78 0.64 -5.69
C PHE A 63 -8.52 -0.27 -6.90
N ALA A 64 -9.43 -0.32 -7.88
CA ALA A 64 -9.21 -1.06 -9.12
C ALA A 64 -8.01 -0.53 -9.92
N GLU A 65 -7.85 0.80 -10.00
CA GLU A 65 -6.71 1.41 -10.66
C GLU A 65 -5.40 1.18 -9.90
N LEU A 66 -5.40 1.30 -8.56
CA LEU A 66 -4.22 0.99 -7.75
C LEU A 66 -3.78 -0.47 -7.93
N LYS A 67 -4.72 -1.42 -7.95
CA LYS A 67 -4.42 -2.82 -8.26
C LYS A 67 -3.79 -2.95 -9.64
N LYS A 68 -4.44 -2.40 -10.67
CA LYS A 68 -3.95 -2.46 -12.06
C LYS A 68 -2.52 -1.93 -12.19
N TYR A 69 -2.26 -0.72 -11.69
CA TYR A 69 -0.94 -0.11 -11.82
C TYR A 69 0.11 -0.82 -10.96
N SER A 70 -0.23 -1.29 -9.76
CA SER A 70 0.71 -2.09 -8.95
C SER A 70 1.04 -3.45 -9.58
N ASP A 71 0.09 -4.12 -10.23
CA ASP A 71 0.33 -5.38 -10.96
C ASP A 71 1.26 -5.16 -12.17
N MET A 72 1.04 -4.09 -12.93
CA MET A 72 1.91 -3.70 -14.04
C MET A 72 3.31 -3.34 -13.55
N THR A 73 3.43 -2.59 -12.45
CA THR A 73 4.72 -2.24 -11.85
C THR A 73 5.43 -3.46 -11.25
N ALA A 74 4.71 -4.42 -10.67
CA ALA A 74 5.29 -5.67 -10.19
C ALA A 74 5.87 -6.49 -11.35
N SER A 75 5.14 -6.59 -12.47
CA SER A 75 5.62 -7.24 -13.69
C SER A 75 6.87 -6.54 -14.26
N TYR A 76 6.90 -5.21 -14.22
CA TYR A 76 8.08 -4.44 -14.62
C TYR A 76 9.30 -4.74 -13.73
N PHE A 77 9.15 -4.69 -12.40
CA PHE A 77 10.26 -5.03 -11.49
C PHE A 77 10.73 -6.48 -11.66
N GLN A 78 9.81 -7.42 -11.84
CA GLN A 78 10.14 -8.81 -12.11
C GLN A 78 10.93 -8.96 -13.43
N SER A 79 10.60 -8.18 -14.47
CA SER A 79 11.37 -8.16 -15.73
C SER A 79 12.81 -7.64 -15.57
N LEU A 80 13.09 -6.89 -14.50
CA LEU A 80 14.42 -6.43 -14.12
C LEU A 80 15.15 -7.41 -13.17
N GLY A 81 14.52 -8.56 -12.85
CA GLY A 81 15.07 -9.58 -11.97
C GLY A 81 14.79 -9.38 -10.48
N VAL A 82 13.97 -8.38 -10.10
CA VAL A 82 13.61 -8.14 -8.70
C VAL A 82 12.62 -9.22 -8.22
N GLY A 83 12.92 -9.83 -7.08
CA GLY A 83 12.09 -10.85 -6.45
C GLY A 83 12.07 -10.78 -4.93
N HIS A 84 11.70 -11.91 -4.32
CA HIS A 84 11.54 -12.02 -2.88
C HIS A 84 12.86 -11.76 -2.14
N GLY A 85 12.84 -10.84 -1.17
CA GLY A 85 14.00 -10.47 -0.35
C GLY A 85 14.92 -9.40 -0.95
N ASP A 86 14.77 -9.07 -2.25
CA ASP A 86 15.59 -8.02 -2.86
C ASP A 86 15.27 -6.65 -2.27
N MET A 87 16.31 -5.86 -2.02
CA MET A 87 16.17 -4.51 -1.46
C MET A 87 16.07 -3.48 -2.58
N VAL A 88 14.97 -2.71 -2.61
CA VAL A 88 14.73 -1.69 -3.62
C VAL A 88 14.52 -0.33 -2.97
N MET A 89 15.45 0.59 -3.23
CA MET A 89 15.37 1.96 -2.74
C MET A 89 14.47 2.81 -3.64
N LEU A 90 13.51 3.51 -3.03
CA LEU A 90 12.59 4.41 -3.71
C LEU A 90 12.84 5.86 -3.29
N ILE A 91 13.31 6.69 -4.24
CA ILE A 91 13.52 8.14 -4.07
C ILE A 91 12.55 8.88 -5.01
N LEU A 92 11.27 8.87 -4.66
CA LEU A 92 10.18 9.32 -5.56
C LEU A 92 9.44 10.58 -5.09
N LYS A 93 9.87 11.24 -4.01
CA LYS A 93 9.15 12.38 -3.39
C LYS A 93 7.68 12.01 -3.12
N ARG A 94 6.74 12.95 -3.32
CA ARG A 94 5.27 12.75 -3.19
C ARG A 94 4.61 12.43 -4.54
N ARG A 95 5.29 11.67 -5.41
CA ARG A 95 4.74 11.21 -6.68
C ARG A 95 3.81 10.01 -6.44
N TYR A 96 2.72 9.90 -7.21
CA TYR A 96 1.77 8.80 -7.01
C TYR A 96 2.35 7.44 -7.42
N GLU A 97 3.37 7.44 -8.27
CA GLU A 97 4.17 6.27 -8.66
C GLU A 97 4.89 5.62 -7.46
N PHE A 98 5.10 6.36 -6.37
CA PHE A 98 5.56 5.79 -5.10
C PHE A 98 4.59 4.73 -4.58
N TRP A 99 3.28 4.98 -4.69
CA TRP A 99 2.24 4.03 -4.25
C TRP A 99 2.17 2.81 -5.16
N PHE A 100 2.36 2.97 -6.47
CA PHE A 100 2.43 1.83 -7.37
C PHE A 100 3.65 0.95 -7.07
N SER A 101 4.78 1.60 -6.83
CA SER A 101 6.06 0.93 -6.56
C SER A 101 6.04 0.16 -5.23
N ILE A 102 5.55 0.78 -4.15
CA ILE A 102 5.51 0.11 -2.85
C ILE A 102 4.59 -1.12 -2.89
N LEU A 103 3.39 -0.99 -3.46
CA LEU A 103 2.44 -2.10 -3.59
C LEU A 103 2.99 -3.22 -4.48
N ALA A 104 3.65 -2.86 -5.58
CA ALA A 104 4.32 -3.83 -6.45
C ALA A 104 5.40 -4.62 -5.72
N LEU A 105 6.27 -3.95 -4.95
CA LEU A 105 7.33 -4.61 -4.18
C LEU A 105 6.75 -5.51 -3.08
N HIS A 106 5.67 -5.09 -2.43
CA HIS A 106 4.94 -5.96 -1.48
C HIS A 106 4.42 -7.22 -2.17
N LYS A 107 3.85 -7.10 -3.39
CA LYS A 107 3.36 -8.24 -4.18
C LYS A 107 4.46 -9.23 -4.55
N LEU A 108 5.67 -8.74 -4.80
CA LEU A 108 6.86 -9.55 -5.13
C LEU A 108 7.56 -10.14 -3.89
N GLY A 109 7.21 -9.69 -2.68
CA GLY A 109 7.95 -10.03 -1.46
C GLY A 109 9.32 -9.36 -1.36
N ALA A 110 9.55 -8.29 -2.12
CA ALA A 110 10.77 -7.48 -2.06
C ALA A 110 10.74 -6.52 -0.86
N VAL A 111 11.91 -6.10 -0.39
CA VAL A 111 12.06 -5.15 0.71
C VAL A 111 12.14 -3.73 0.16
N VAL A 112 11.12 -2.93 0.43
CA VAL A 112 11.08 -1.52 0.05
C VAL A 112 11.91 -0.66 1.01
N ILE A 113 12.73 0.23 0.47
CA ILE A 113 13.51 1.22 1.24
C ILE A 113 13.13 2.63 0.76
N PRO A 114 12.10 3.27 1.34
CA PRO A 114 11.79 4.66 1.05
C PRO A 114 12.93 5.56 1.52
N ALA A 115 13.38 6.48 0.67
CA ALA A 115 14.45 7.40 1.02
C ALA A 115 14.16 8.84 0.58
N THR A 116 14.75 9.79 1.31
CA THR A 116 14.62 11.22 0.99
C THR A 116 15.43 11.57 -0.26
N HIS A 117 14.90 12.49 -1.07
CA HIS A 117 15.62 13.06 -2.21
C HIS A 117 16.80 13.96 -1.82
N LEU A 118 17.02 14.19 -0.52
CA LEU A 118 18.11 15.00 0.03
C LEU A 118 19.37 14.16 0.33
N LEU A 119 19.37 12.86 0.04
CA LEU A 119 20.57 12.02 0.22
C LEU A 119 21.73 12.56 -0.63
N THR A 120 22.89 12.71 0.00
CA THR A 120 24.14 13.09 -0.66
C THR A 120 25.07 11.89 -0.79
N LYS A 121 26.04 11.97 -1.70
CA LYS A 121 27.18 11.05 -1.68
C LYS A 121 27.90 11.21 -0.33
N LYS A 122 28.42 10.09 0.18
CA LYS A 122 29.39 10.12 1.28
C LYS A 122 30.68 10.80 0.83
#